data_AF-A0A820WUG2-F1
#
_entry.id   AF-A0A820WUG2-F1
#
_cell.length_a   1.000
_cell.length_b   1.000
_cell.length_c   1.000
_cell.angle_alpha   90.00
_cell.angle_beta   90.00
_cell.angle_gamma   90.00
#
_symmetry.space_group_name_H-M   'P 1'
#
loop_
_entity.id
_entity.type
_entity.pdbx_description
1 polymer ?
#
loop_
_entity_poly.entity_id
_entity_poly.type
_entity_poly.pdbx_seq_one_letter_code
_entity_poly.pdbx_strand_id
1 'polypeptide(L)'
;MAAVTPFEEDCYLTLNNKQINKFIFILDCSGSMKNENKIGLAREAMLFFIRNLPTNCYFNIIKFGAKYSCLFNESTAFYNNINIRIAEKFISQIRADLGGTEI
;
A
#
# COMPACT_ATOMS: atom_id res chain seq x y z
N MET A 1 -45.08 -5.66 14.84
CA MET A 1 -43.75 -6.12 15.30
C MET A 1 -43.13 -6.88 14.15
N ALA A 2 -42.26 -6.21 13.38
CA ALA A 2 -41.45 -6.84 12.34
C ALA A 2 -40.08 -6.17 12.41
N ALA A 3 -39.19 -6.75 13.22
CA ALA A 3 -37.78 -6.42 13.17
C ALA A 3 -37.21 -7.21 11.99
N VAL A 4 -37.09 -6.57 10.84
CA VAL A 4 -36.25 -7.08 9.76
C VAL A 4 -34.83 -6.73 10.17
N THR A 5 -34.09 -7.70 10.69
CA THR A 5 -32.67 -7.56 11.01
C THR A 5 -31.87 -7.60 9.70
N PRO A 6 -31.26 -6.49 9.26
CA PRO A 6 -30.48 -6.47 8.03
C PRO A 6 -29.04 -6.83 8.38
N PHE A 7 -28.73 -8.12 8.52
CA PHE A 7 -27.35 -8.52 8.82
C PHE A 7 -26.86 -9.79 8.14
N GLU A 8 -27.73 -10.65 7.61
CA GLU A 8 -27.29 -11.88 6.93
C GLU A 8 -27.40 -11.80 5.40
N GLU A 9 -28.48 -11.25 4.82
CA GLU A 9 -28.65 -11.21 3.35
C GLU A 9 -27.69 -10.25 2.61
N ASP A 10 -27.32 -9.12 3.22
CA ASP A 10 -26.41 -8.13 2.60
C ASP A 10 -24.96 -8.65 2.49
N CYS A 11 -24.56 -9.55 3.39
CA CYS A 11 -23.24 -10.17 3.37
C CYS A 11 -23.09 -11.13 2.17
N TYR A 12 -24.15 -11.85 1.79
CA TYR A 12 -24.12 -12.82 0.69
C TYR A 12 -24.21 -12.15 -0.69
N LEU A 13 -24.91 -11.02 -0.81
CA LEU A 13 -24.96 -10.26 -2.06
C LEU A 13 -23.58 -9.70 -2.46
N THR A 14 -22.73 -9.38 -1.48
CA THR A 14 -21.36 -8.89 -1.70
C THR A 14 -20.41 -10.01 -2.16
N LEU A 15 -20.65 -11.27 -1.79
CA LEU A 15 -19.82 -12.42 -2.19
C LEU A 15 -19.93 -12.78 -3.67
N ASN A 16 -21.03 -12.39 -4.33
CA ASN A 16 -21.30 -12.73 -5.73
C ASN A 16 -20.69 -11.74 -6.75
N ASN A 17 -20.05 -10.67 -6.28
CA ASN A 17 -19.22 -9.79 -7.10
C ASN A 17 -17.80 -9.76 -6.49
N LYS A 18 -17.00 -10.80 -6.77
CA LYS A 18 -15.62 -10.93 -6.26
C LYS A 18 -14.73 -9.85 -6.89
N GLN A 19 -14.81 -8.63 -6.38
CA GLN A 19 -14.01 -7.51 -6.82
C GLN A 19 -12.59 -7.67 -6.27
N ILE A 20 -11.63 -7.90 -7.16
CA ILE A 20 -10.22 -7.98 -6.81
C ILE A 20 -9.69 -6.55 -6.75
N ASN A 21 -9.43 -6.07 -5.53
CA ASN A 21 -8.88 -4.73 -5.32
C ASN A 21 -7.39 -4.69 -5.68
N LYS A 22 -6.96 -3.58 -6.28
CA LYS A 22 -5.55 -3.31 -6.62
C LYS A 22 -5.13 -1.98 -6.02
N PHE A 23 -4.07 -1.99 -5.22
CA PHE A 23 -3.53 -0.82 -4.54
C PHE A 23 -2.15 -0.48 -5.09
N ILE A 24 -1.94 0.77 -5.51
CA ILE A 24 -0.62 1.27 -5.88
C ILE A 24 -0.30 2.42 -4.94
N PHE A 25 0.72 2.22 -4.12
CA PHE A 25 1.19 3.24 -3.20
C PHE A 25 2.34 4.00 -3.84
N ILE A 26 2.22 5.31 -3.90
CA ILE A 26 3.24 6.20 -4.46
C ILE A 26 3.82 7.02 -3.31
N LEU A 27 5.13 6.88 -3.08
CA LEU A 27 5.82 7.47 -1.94
C LEU A 27 6.88 8.47 -2.40
N ASP A 28 6.75 9.70 -1.93
CA ASP A 28 7.77 10.74 -2.14
C ASP A 28 9.00 10.44 -1.28
N CYS A 29 10.15 10.36 -1.93
CA CYS A 29 11.48 10.14 -1.34
C CYS A 29 12.47 11.25 -1.74
N SER A 30 11.95 12.42 -2.11
CA SER A 30 12.73 13.61 -2.42
C SER A 30 13.47 14.15 -1.19
N GLY A 31 14.47 15.01 -1.41
CA GLY A 31 15.27 15.61 -0.34
C GLY A 31 14.44 16.42 0.66
N SER A 32 13.27 16.94 0.24
CA SER A 32 12.33 17.66 1.13
C SER A 32 11.79 16.78 2.25
N MET A 33 11.73 15.46 2.03
CA MET A 33 11.26 14.46 2.99
C MET A 33 12.30 14.15 4.10
N LYS A 34 13.52 14.68 3.99
CA LYS A 34 14.57 14.52 5.01
C LYS A 34 14.31 15.37 6.26
N ASN A 35 13.66 16.52 6.09
CA ASN A 35 13.41 17.44 7.18
C ASN A 35 12.35 16.89 8.13
N GLU A 36 12.51 17.15 9.42
CA GLU A 36 11.49 16.86 10.46
C GLU A 36 11.02 15.39 10.49
N ASN A 37 11.87 14.44 10.11
CA ASN A 37 11.57 13.01 10.09
C ASN A 37 10.34 12.63 9.20
N LYS A 38 10.00 13.44 8.19
CA LYS A 38 8.88 13.17 7.28
C LYS A 38 8.99 11.79 6.61
N ILE A 39 10.18 11.42 6.16
CA ILE A 39 10.42 10.09 5.57
C ILE A 39 10.24 8.95 6.59
N GLY A 40 10.55 9.19 7.87
CA GLY A 40 10.34 8.21 8.93
C GLY A 40 8.85 7.97 9.18
N LEU A 41 8.08 9.06 9.32
CA LEU A 41 6.62 8.98 9.48
C LEU A 41 5.95 8.33 8.26
N ALA A 42 6.40 8.67 7.05
CA ALA A 42 5.87 8.07 5.83
C ALA A 42 6.17 6.56 5.76
N ARG A 43 7.35 6.13 6.24
CA ARG A 43 7.71 4.72 6.37
C ARG A 43 6.79 3.97 7.35
N GLU A 44 6.54 4.55 8.52
CA GLU A 44 5.65 3.97 9.54
C GLU A 44 4.21 3.84 9.02
N ALA A 45 3.70 4.89 8.38
CA ALA A 45 2.38 4.88 7.75
C ALA A 45 2.32 3.81 6.64
N MET A 46 3.35 3.71 5.80
CA MET A 46 3.42 2.70 4.74
C MET A 46 3.41 1.26 5.30
N LEU A 47 4.15 1.00 6.40
CA LEU A 47 4.10 -0.29 7.09
C LEU A 47 2.71 -0.58 7.65
N PHE A 48 2.06 0.43 8.24
CA PHE A 48 0.70 0.29 8.74
C PHE A 48 -0.28 -0.08 7.61
N PHE A 49 -0.23 0.61 6.46
CA PHE A 49 -1.10 0.30 5.33
C PHE A 49 -0.88 -1.11 4.81
N ILE A 50 0.37 -1.53 4.59
CA ILE A 50 0.65 -2.88 4.10
C ILE A 50 0.12 -3.95 5.05
N ARG A 51 0.26 -3.78 6.36
CA ARG A 51 -0.23 -4.77 7.33
C ARG A 51 -1.75 -4.84 7.43
N ASN A 52 -2.45 -3.77 7.02
CA ASN A 52 -3.90 -3.64 7.16
C ASN A 52 -4.63 -3.63 5.81
N LEU A 53 -3.99 -4.08 4.72
CA LEU A 53 -4.67 -4.25 3.45
C LEU A 53 -5.77 -5.32 3.55
N PRO A 54 -6.89 -5.17 2.82
CA PRO A 54 -7.94 -6.18 2.79
C PRO A 54 -7.41 -7.49 2.21
N THR A 55 -7.99 -8.60 2.65
CA THR A 55 -7.66 -9.92 2.08
C THR A 55 -8.08 -9.98 0.61
N ASN A 56 -7.42 -10.86 -0.16
CA ASN A 56 -7.72 -11.08 -1.58
C ASN A 56 -7.54 -9.82 -2.47
N CYS A 57 -6.48 -9.04 -2.23
CA CYS A 57 -6.11 -7.90 -3.06
C CYS A 57 -4.70 -8.07 -3.67
N TYR A 58 -4.35 -7.15 -4.56
CA TYR A 58 -3.00 -6.98 -5.08
C TYR A 58 -2.45 -5.62 -4.71
N PHE A 59 -1.13 -5.50 -4.57
CA PHE A 59 -0.49 -4.23 -4.27
C PHE A 59 0.86 -4.03 -4.97
N ASN A 60 1.28 -2.78 -5.10
CA ASN A 60 2.66 -2.40 -5.41
C ASN A 60 3.03 -1.11 -4.65
N ILE A 61 4.33 -0.90 -4.48
CA ILE A 61 4.88 0.30 -3.85
C ILE A 61 5.86 0.93 -4.85
N ILE A 62 5.66 2.20 -5.15
CA ILE A 62 6.52 2.99 -6.02
C ILE A 62 7.11 4.10 -5.18
N LYS A 63 8.44 4.18 -5.08
CA LYS A 63 9.12 5.33 -4.51
C LYS A 63 9.56 6.26 -5.63
N PHE A 64 9.42 7.57 -5.46
CA PHE A 64 9.78 8.57 -6.46
C PHE A 64 10.53 9.78 -5.88
N GLY A 65 11.21 10.49 -6.77
CA GLY A 65 11.96 11.73 -6.58
C GLY A 65 12.41 12.18 -7.97
N ALA A 66 13.71 12.41 -8.19
CA ALA A 66 14.27 12.65 -9.52
C ALA A 66 14.26 11.38 -10.41
N LYS A 67 14.20 10.21 -9.78
CA LYS A 67 13.98 8.90 -10.41
C LYS A 67 12.93 8.14 -9.62
N TYR A 68 12.34 7.11 -10.21
CA TYR A 68 11.42 6.21 -9.52
C TYR A 68 11.93 4.77 -9.48
N SER A 69 11.40 4.00 -8.54
CA SER A 69 11.65 2.56 -8.42
C SER A 69 10.42 1.88 -7.84
N CYS A 70 10.04 0.75 -8.45
CA CYS A 70 8.92 -0.08 -8.02
C CYS A 70 9.42 -1.25 -7.17
N LEU A 71 8.62 -1.66 -6.19
CA LEU A 71 8.83 -2.88 -5.42
C LEU A 71 8.73 -4.13 -6.31
N PHE A 72 7.70 -4.17 -7.15
CA PHE A 72 7.51 -5.21 -8.14
C PHE A 72 7.66 -4.62 -9.54
N ASN A 73 8.44 -5.28 -10.40
CA ASN A 73 8.63 -4.89 -11.80
C ASN A 73 7.37 -5.14 -12.64
N GLU A 74 6.56 -6.12 -12.25
CA GLU A 74 5.20 -6.29 -12.76
C GLU A 74 4.24 -5.30 -12.06
N SER A 75 3.06 -5.07 -12.64
CA SER A 75 2.11 -4.05 -12.17
C SER A 75 1.81 -4.13 -10.67
N THR A 76 1.38 -5.28 -10.17
CA THR A 76 1.01 -5.51 -8.75
C THR A 76 1.18 -6.97 -8.37
N ALA A 77 1.54 -7.26 -7.12
CA ALA A 77 1.64 -8.63 -6.60
C ALA A 77 0.52 -8.96 -5.61
N PHE A 78 0.14 -10.24 -5.51
CA PHE A 78 -0.93 -10.67 -4.62
C PHE A 78 -0.55 -10.47 -3.14
N TYR A 79 -1.53 -10.06 -2.33
CA TYR A 79 -1.37 -9.86 -0.89
C TYR A 79 -1.23 -11.21 -0.16
N ASN A 80 0.01 -11.67 0.02
CA ASN A 80 0.36 -12.89 0.74
C ASN A 80 1.59 -12.66 1.63
N ASN A 81 1.84 -13.58 2.57
CA ASN A 81 2.91 -13.47 3.56
C ASN A 81 4.31 -13.27 2.97
N ILE A 82 4.59 -13.84 1.79
CA ILE A 82 5.89 -13.71 1.12
C ILE A 82 6.05 -12.27 0.61
N ASN A 83 5.06 -11.78 -0.14
CA ASN A 83 5.06 -10.44 -0.71
C ASN A 83 4.99 -9.36 0.37
N ILE A 84 4.28 -9.60 1.47
CA ILE A 84 4.26 -8.70 2.64
C ILE A 84 5.67 -8.55 3.23
N ARG A 85 6.38 -9.66 3.47
CA ARG A 85 7.76 -9.59 4.00
C ARG A 85 8.73 -8.88 3.05
N ILE A 86 8.57 -9.10 1.75
CA ILE A 86 9.34 -8.38 0.73
C ILE A 86 9.05 -6.88 0.80
N ALA A 87 7.77 -6.50 0.94
CA ALA A 87 7.36 -5.11 1.09
C ALA A 87 7.87 -4.47 2.38
N GLU A 88 7.79 -5.15 3.52
CA GLU A 88 8.31 -4.64 4.81
C GLU A 88 9.82 -4.37 4.73
N LYS A 89 10.58 -5.29 4.12
CA LYS A 89 12.02 -5.10 3.88
C LYS A 89 12.28 -3.90 2.97
N PHE A 90 11.56 -3.79 1.86
CA PHE A 90 11.67 -2.63 0.96
C PHE A 90 11.38 -1.32 1.70
N ILE A 91 10.29 -1.25 2.46
CA ILE A 91 9.88 -0.06 3.21
C ILE A 91 10.92 0.32 4.26
N SER A 92 11.49 -0.65 5.00
CA SER A 92 12.55 -0.40 5.97
C SER A 92 13.79 0.28 5.39
N GLN A 93 14.05 0.09 4.10
CA GLN A 93 15.20 0.63 3.39
C GLN A 93 14.94 1.99 2.74
N ILE A 94 13.68 2.48 2.76
CA ILE A 94 13.31 3.75 2.13
C ILE A 94 14.00 4.93 2.82
N ARG A 95 14.55 5.84 2.03
CA ARG A 95 15.24 7.06 2.47
C ARG A 95 14.86 8.22 1.56
N ALA A 96 15.04 9.44 2.07
CA ALA A 96 14.87 10.69 1.32
C ALA A 96 16.13 10.97 0.47
N ASP A 97 16.49 10.03 -0.40
CA ASP A 97 17.75 10.01 -1.15
C ASP A 97 17.56 10.05 -2.67
N LEU A 98 16.34 10.28 -3.16
CA LEU A 98 16.05 10.32 -4.60
C LEU A 98 16.19 11.72 -5.23
N GLY A 99 16.88 12.66 -4.58
CA GLY A 99 17.11 14.00 -5.13
C GLY A 99 15.90 14.93 -5.02
N GLY A 100 15.78 15.93 -5.90
CA GLY A 100 14.61 16.82 -5.94
C GLY A 100 13.37 16.17 -6.53
N THR A 101 12.23 16.87 -6.50
CA THR A 101 11.01 16.47 -7.21
C THR A 101 10.91 17.33 -8.47
N GLU A 102 11.23 16.75 -9.63
CA GLU A 102 10.91 17.33 -10.93
C GLU A 102 9.68 16.55 -11.44
N ILE A 103 8.50 16.87 -10.90
CA ILE A 103 7.21 16.39 -11.39
C ILE A 103 6.54 17.53 -12.14
#